data_AF-A0AAE0A7S3-F1
#
_entry.id   AF-A0AAE0A7S3-F1
#
_cell.length_a   1.000
_cell.length_b   1.000
_cell.length_c   1.000
_cell.angle_alpha   90.00
_cell.angle_beta   90.00
_cell.angle_gamma   90.00
#
_symmetry.space_group_name_H-M   'P 1'
#
loop_
_entity.id
_entity.type
_entity.pdbx_description
1 polymer ?
#
loop_
_entity_poly.entity_id
_entity_poly.type
_entity_poly.pdbx_seq_one_letter_code
_entity_poly.pdbx_strand_id
1 'polypeptide(L)' 'MTNQAVNAAQEAVQKSEELDIRRSSISVAAAIIYMITQLSDDKKLLKGLKV' A
#
# COMPACT_ATOMS: atom_id res chain seq x y z
N MET A 1 -10.40 6.22 2.79
CA MET A 1 -10.32 5.14 1.79
C MET A 1 -11.72 4.75 1.36
N THR A 2 -12.06 5.02 0.11
CA THR A 2 -13.28 4.50 -0.53
C THR A 2 -13.12 3.01 -0.83
N ASN A 3 -14.22 2.29 -1.11
CA ASN A 3 -14.17 0.88 -1.49
C ASN A 3 -13.25 0.62 -2.70
N GLN A 4 -13.12 1.59 -3.61
CA GLN A 4 -12.20 1.50 -4.74
C GLN A 4 -10.74 1.45 -4.30
N ALA A 5 -10.33 2.27 -3.32
CA ALA A 5 -8.95 2.28 -2.80
C ALA A 5 -8.62 0.97 -2.07
N VAL A 6 -9.60 0.40 -1.35
CA VAL A 6 -9.45 -0.91 -0.69
C VAL A 6 -9.27 -2.01 -1.73
N ASN A 7 -10.14 -2.07 -2.75
CA ASN A 7 -10.06 -3.07 -3.81
C ASN A 7 -8.76 -2.98 -4.59
N ALA A 8 -8.33 -1.75 -4.95
CA ALA A 8 -7.06 -1.54 -5.64
C ALA A 8 -5.85 -1.99 -4.80
N ALA A 9 -5.88 -1.77 -3.49
CA ALA A 9 -4.83 -2.24 -2.59
C ALA A 9 -4.78 -3.77 -2.53
N GLN A 10 -5.94 -4.41 -2.42
CA GLN A 10 -6.02 -5.87 -2.37
C GLN A 10 -5.56 -6.51 -3.68
N GLU A 11 -5.98 -5.99 -4.82
CA GLU A 11 -5.56 -6.48 -6.14
C GLU A 11 -4.04 -6.31 -6.34
N ALA A 12 -3.49 -5.15 -5.96
CA ALA A 12 -2.07 -4.89 -6.09
C ALA A 12 -1.22 -5.79 -5.18
N VAL A 13 -1.69 -6.08 -3.95
CA VAL A 13 -1.01 -7.03 -3.05
C VAL A 13 -1.01 -8.42 -3.67
N GLN A 14 -2.14 -8.89 -4.18
CA GLN A 14 -2.24 -10.23 -4.76
C GLN A 14 -1.34 -10.39 -5.99
N LYS A 15 -1.32 -9.40 -6.89
CA LYS A 15 -0.40 -9.37 -8.04
C LYS A 15 1.06 -9.31 -7.62
N SER A 16 1.36 -8.73 -6.46
CA SER A 16 2.73 -8.64 -5.95
C SER A 16 3.27 -9.97 -5.41
N GLU A 17 2.40 -10.94 -5.08
CA GLU A 17 2.81 -12.29 -4.67
C GLU A 17 3.43 -13.09 -5.82
N GLU A 18 3.07 -12.77 -7.06
CA GLU A 18 3.64 -13.36 -8.27
C GLU A 18 5.03 -12.78 -8.60
N LEU A 19 5.38 -11.65 -8.00
CA LEU A 19 6.68 -11.02 -8.17
C LEU A 19 7.66 -11.65 -7.17
N ASP A 20 8.87 -12.00 -7.62
CA ASP A 20 9.95 -12.43 -6.71
C ASP A 20 10.55 -11.23 -5.98
N ILE A 21 9.77 -10.68 -5.05
CA ILE A 21 10.20 -9.60 -4.17
C ILE A 21 10.82 -10.24 -2.94
N ARG A 22 12.14 -10.13 -2.80
CA ARG A 22 12.90 -10.53 -1.60
C ARG A 22 12.64 -9.60 -0.40
N ARG A 23 11.37 -9.31 -0.12
CA ARG A 23 10.87 -8.45 0.96
C ARG A 23 9.71 -9.15 1.66
N SER A 24 9.53 -8.85 2.93
CA SER A 24 8.39 -9.38 3.69
C SER A 24 7.08 -8.92 3.05
N SER A 25 6.13 -9.85 2.89
CA SER A 25 4.78 -9.60 2.39
C SER A 25 4.07 -8.48 3.17
N ILE A 26 4.32 -8.37 4.47
CA ILE A 26 3.79 -7.31 5.33
C ILE A 26 4.31 -5.93 4.89
N SER A 27 5.61 -5.82 4.64
CA SER A 27 6.23 -4.57 4.19
C SER A 27 5.74 -4.16 2.81
N VAL A 28 5.53 -5.14 1.92
CA VAL A 28 4.99 -4.90 0.57
C VAL A 28 3.56 -4.39 0.65
N ALA A 29 2.69 -5.04 1.42
CA ALA A 29 1.31 -4.60 1.62
C ALA A 29 1.23 -3.18 2.22
N ALA A 30 2.06 -2.90 3.22
CA ALA A 30 2.14 -1.56 3.82
C ALA A 30 2.57 -0.50 2.80
N ALA A 31 3.55 -0.80 1.95
CA ALA A 31 3.99 0.11 0.89
C ALA A 31 2.90 0.37 -0.14
N ILE A 32 2.17 -0.67 -0.56
CA ILE A 32 1.06 -0.57 -1.53
C ILE A 32 -0.06 0.31 -0.97
N ILE A 33 -0.50 0.05 0.27
CA ILE A 33 -1.53 0.86 0.94
C ILE A 33 -1.06 2.30 1.07
N TYR A 34 0.20 2.53 1.44
CA TYR A 34 0.77 3.87 1.51
C TYR A 34 0.76 4.58 0.15
N MET A 35 1.23 3.92 -0.91
CA MET A 35 1.22 4.50 -2.26
C MET A 35 -0.19 4.89 -2.70
N ILE A 36 -1.17 4.00 -2.50
CA ILE A 36 -2.57 4.27 -2.85
C ILE A 36 -3.14 5.42 -2.01
N THR A 37 -2.81 5.48 -0.72
CA THR A 37 -3.24 6.57 0.17
C THR A 37 -2.64 7.91 -0.26
N GLN A 38 -1.39 7.93 -0.71
CA GLN A 38 -0.71 9.14 -1.19
C GLN A 38 -1.21 9.64 -2.54
N LEU A 39 -1.69 8.73 -3.39
CA LEU A 39 -2.30 9.03 -4.69
C LEU A 39 -3.80 9.36 -4.58
N SER A 40 -4.42 9.06 -3.44
CA SER A 40 -5.80 9.43 -3.13
C SER A 40 -5.86 10.84 -2.52
N ASP A 41 -7.03 11.47 -2.57
CA ASP A 41 -7.26 12.78 -1.95
C ASP A 41 -7.14 12.74 -0.40
N ASP A 42 -7.11 11.53 0.18
CA ASP A 42 -6.92 11.24 1.62
C ASP A 42 -5.43 11.33 2.08
N LYS A 43 -4.60 12.09 1.38
CA LYS A 43 -3.15 12.17 1.60
C LYS A 43 -2.81 12.60 3.04
N LYS A 44 -2.47 11.64 3.90
CA LYS A 44 -1.89 11.90 5.23
C LYS A 44 -0.37 11.94 5.12
N LEU A 45 0.21 13.13 5.31
CA LEU A 45 1.66 13.32 5.40
C LEU A 45 2.24 12.48 6.55
N LEU A 46 3.22 11.61 6.26
CA LEU A 46 3.97 10.81 7.24
C LEU A 46 4.90 11.64 8.16
N LYS A 47 4.56 12.88 8.49
CA LYS A 47 5.38 13.78 9.35
C LYS A 47 5.52 13.31 10.82
N GLY A 48 5.27 12.04 11.13
CA GLY A 48 5.34 11.50 12.49
C GLY A 48 5.81 10.05 12.61
N LEU A 49 6.21 9.38 11.52
CA LEU A 49 6.76 8.03 11.63
C LEU A 49 8.22 8.13 12.12
N LYS A 50 8.41 8.24 13.44
CA LYS A 50 9.71 8.02 14.07
C LYS A 50 10.00 6.51 14.05
N VAL A 51 11.04 6.14 13.33
CA VAL A 51 11.71 4.83 13.40
C VAL A 51 12.53 4.76 14.67
#